data_AF-A0A6A3BWK6-F1
#
_entry.id   AF-A0A6A3BWK6-F1
#
_cell.length_a   1.000
_cell.length_b   1.000
_cell.length_c   1.000
_cell.angle_alpha   90.00
_cell.angle_beta   90.00
_cell.angle_gamma   90.00
#
_symmetry.space_group_name_H-M   'P 1'
#
loop_
_entity.id
_entity.type
_entity.pdbx_description
1 polymer ?
#
loop_
_entity_poly.entity_id
_entity_poly.type
_entity_poly.pdbx_seq_one_letter_code
_entity_poly.pdbx_strand_id
1 'polypeptide(L)'
;MNVHCGFVKGNKPGHGTGFDIDDDDLLEMEQCHGMVVSSAIFGAFDIIQEPTHICEYSTQTVCFYMFVDEETEADLKTNGSLNESNMSGLWRIVVVHNLPYADGRRNGKIPKLLLHRLFPNA
;
A
#
# COMPACT_ATOMS: atom_id res chain seq x y z
N MET A 1 25.68 -7.79 14.96
CA MET A 1 24.76 -8.12 13.85
C MET A 1 23.39 -7.63 14.26
N ASN A 2 22.90 -6.54 13.66
CA ASN A 2 21.56 -6.03 13.97
C ASN A 2 20.58 -6.69 12.98
N VAL A 3 19.64 -7.47 13.51
CA VAL A 3 18.54 -8.03 12.73
C VAL A 3 17.37 -7.06 12.88
N HIS A 4 16.96 -6.44 11.78
CA HIS A 4 15.79 -5.57 11.75
C HIS A 4 14.54 -6.45 11.66
N CYS A 5 13.95 -6.77 12.80
CA CYS A 5 12.62 -7.37 12.83
C CYS A 5 11.59 -6.25 12.57
N GLY A 6 11.37 -5.91 11.30
CA GLY A 6 10.16 -5.16 10.92
C GLY A 6 8.93 -6.00 11.22
N PHE A 7 7.77 -5.38 11.47
CA PHE A 7 6.47 -6.06 11.66
C PHE A 7 6.26 -6.90 12.92
N VAL A 8 7.20 -6.87 13.86
CA VAL A 8 7.04 -7.51 15.19
C VAL A 8 6.78 -6.51 16.31
N LYS A 9 7.07 -5.22 16.06
CA LYS A 9 6.80 -4.11 16.98
C LYS A 9 5.44 -3.49 16.65
N GLY A 10 4.85 -2.79 17.62
CA GLY A 10 3.52 -2.20 17.47
C GLY A 10 2.41 -3.13 17.94
N ASN A 11 1.25 -2.56 18.27
CA ASN A 11 0.09 -3.31 18.75
C ASN A 11 -0.73 -3.90 17.59
N LYS A 12 -0.58 -3.36 16.38
CA LYS A 12 -1.32 -3.73 15.17
C LYS A 12 -0.40 -3.62 13.95
N PRO A 13 -0.53 -4.50 12.92
CA PRO A 13 0.16 -4.34 11.64
C PRO A 13 -0.08 -2.94 11.06
N GLY A 14 0.97 -2.32 10.51
CA GLY A 14 0.90 -0.95 9.99
C GLY A 14 0.99 0.16 11.06
N HIS A 15 1.08 -0.15 12.35
CA HIS A 15 1.14 0.88 13.40
C HIS A 15 2.34 0.70 14.34
N GLY A 16 3.39 1.49 14.14
CA GLY A 16 4.64 1.44 14.93
C GLY A 16 5.49 0.19 14.65
N THR A 17 5.38 -0.33 13.43
CA THR A 17 6.00 -1.58 12.97
C THR A 17 7.27 -1.35 12.15
N GLY A 18 7.56 -0.10 11.78
CA GLY A 18 8.59 0.25 10.81
C GLY A 18 8.14 0.02 9.36
N PHE A 19 6.84 0.17 9.13
CA PHE A 19 6.14 0.17 7.84
C PHE A 19 4.76 0.72 8.18
N ASP A 20 4.77 1.97 8.58
CA ASP A 20 3.64 2.58 9.26
C ASP A 20 2.69 3.17 8.21
N ILE A 21 1.40 3.03 8.44
CA ILE A 21 0.34 3.47 7.54
C ILE A 21 -0.57 4.39 8.33
N ASP A 22 -1.12 5.42 7.68
CA ASP A 22 -2.06 6.33 8.31
C ASP A 22 -3.31 5.61 8.83
N ASP A 23 -3.83 6.06 9.97
CA ASP A 23 -4.96 5.40 10.64
C ASP A 23 -6.22 5.38 9.77
N ASP A 24 -6.45 6.42 8.96
CA ASP A 24 -7.57 6.50 8.03
C ASP A 24 -7.46 5.40 6.95
N ASP A 25 -6.25 5.15 6.43
CA ASP A 25 -6.01 4.07 5.48
C ASP A 25 -6.16 2.70 6.12
N LEU A 26 -5.65 2.51 7.34
CA LEU A 26 -5.81 1.28 8.09
C LEU A 26 -7.28 0.96 8.37
N LEU A 27 -8.10 1.96 8.68
CA LEU A 27 -9.54 1.78 8.91
C LEU A 27 -10.25 1.32 7.64
N GLU A 28 -9.96 1.96 6.51
CA GLU A 28 -10.53 1.61 5.21
C GLU A 28 -10.04 0.23 4.71
N MET A 29 -8.78 -0.13 4.99
CA MET A 29 -8.26 -1.47 4.71
C MET A 29 -9.00 -2.55 5.50
N GLU A 30 -9.41 -2.28 6.74
CA GLU A 30 -10.26 -3.19 7.51
C GLU A 30 -11.68 -3.34 6.94
N GLN A 31 -12.18 -2.36 6.17
CA GLN A 31 -13.49 -2.46 5.53
C GLN A 31 -13.48 -3.30 4.26
N CYS A 32 -12.32 -3.72 3.75
CA CYS A 32 -12.28 -4.62 2.61
C CYS A 32 -12.68 -6.04 3.03
N HIS A 33 -13.81 -6.51 2.51
CA HIS A 33 -14.33 -7.86 2.74
C HIS A 33 -14.31 -8.64 1.43
N GLY A 34 -13.46 -9.66 1.33
CA GLY A 34 -13.31 -10.49 0.13
C GLY A 34 -11.95 -10.37 -0.55
N MET A 35 -11.91 -9.96 -1.82
CA MET A 35 -10.67 -10.03 -2.59
C MET A 35 -9.89 -8.73 -2.54
N VAL A 36 -8.65 -8.81 -2.04
CA VAL A 36 -7.67 -7.70 -2.13
C VAL A 36 -6.71 -7.98 -3.27
N VAL A 37 -6.59 -7.01 -4.17
CA VAL A 37 -5.48 -6.93 -5.12
C VAL A 37 -4.56 -5.83 -4.65
N SER A 38 -3.30 -6.15 -4.42
CA SER A 38 -2.32 -5.15 -4.00
C SER A 38 -1.06 -5.18 -4.85
N SER A 39 -0.47 -4.00 -5.05
CA SER A 39 0.87 -3.84 -5.58
C SER A 39 1.66 -2.82 -4.75
N ALA A 40 2.92 -2.61 -5.08
CA ALA A 40 3.76 -1.64 -4.40
C ALA A 40 4.86 -1.07 -5.29
N ILE A 41 5.12 0.23 -5.17
CA ILE A 41 6.20 0.95 -5.84
C ILE A 41 6.86 1.85 -4.79
N PHE A 42 8.18 1.75 -4.67
CA PHE A 42 8.95 2.54 -3.70
C PHE A 42 10.13 3.19 -4.43
N GLY A 43 10.53 4.39 -4.02
CA GLY A 43 11.64 5.16 -4.59
C GLY A 43 11.39 5.67 -6.01
N ALA A 44 10.13 5.90 -6.38
CA ALA A 44 9.70 6.35 -7.71
C ALA A 44 10.29 5.52 -8.87
N PHE A 45 10.57 4.23 -8.63
CA PHE A 45 11.27 3.37 -9.60
C PHE A 45 10.42 2.93 -10.78
N ASP A 46 9.10 2.99 -10.65
CA ASP A 46 8.14 2.49 -11.65
C ASP A 46 6.97 3.45 -11.81
N ILE A 47 6.32 3.39 -12.97
CA ILE A 47 5.08 4.13 -13.26
C ILE A 47 3.89 3.27 -12.83
N ILE A 48 2.95 3.85 -12.08
CA ILE A 48 1.69 3.18 -11.75
C ILE A 48 0.93 2.84 -13.03
N GLN A 49 0.62 1.55 -13.20
CA GLN A 49 -0.23 1.07 -14.28
C GLN A 49 -1.64 0.83 -13.74
N GLU A 50 -2.61 1.52 -14.31
CA GLU A 50 -4.02 1.34 -13.94
C GLU A 50 -4.55 -0.02 -14.43
N PRO A 51 -5.32 -0.76 -13.60
CA PRO A 51 -5.96 -1.98 -14.04
C PRO A 51 -7.05 -1.63 -15.05
N THR A 52 -6.99 -2.21 -16.25
CA THR A 52 -7.97 -1.96 -17.31
C THR A 52 -8.84 -3.20 -17.56
N HIS A 53 -10.00 -3.00 -18.21
CA HIS A 53 -10.92 -4.08 -18.59
C HIS A 53 -11.48 -4.89 -17.40
N ILE A 54 -11.70 -4.23 -16.26
CA ILE A 54 -12.33 -4.85 -15.08
C ILE A 54 -13.85 -4.86 -15.26
N CYS A 55 -14.50 -5.99 -14.94
CA CYS A 55 -15.95 -6.09 -15.00
C CYS A 55 -16.61 -5.39 -13.81
N GLU A 56 -17.85 -4.93 -13.99
CA GLU A 56 -18.59 -4.16 -12.98
C GLU A 56 -18.67 -4.87 -11.63
N TYR A 57 -18.89 -6.19 -11.63
CA TYR A 57 -18.90 -7.00 -10.41
C TYR A 57 -17.58 -6.86 -9.64
N SER A 58 -16.44 -7.03 -10.31
CA SER A 58 -15.12 -6.91 -9.68
C SER A 58 -14.83 -5.50 -9.19
N THR A 59 -15.30 -4.46 -9.89
CA THR A 59 -15.15 -3.06 -9.42
C THR A 59 -15.87 -2.80 -8.09
N GLN A 60 -16.93 -3.55 -7.80
CA GLN A 60 -17.69 -3.43 -6.55
C GLN A 60 -17.18 -4.36 -5.42
N THR A 61 -16.56 -5.48 -5.77
CA THR A 61 -16.19 -6.52 -4.78
C THR A 61 -14.70 -6.66 -4.53
N VAL A 62 -13.83 -6.10 -5.38
CA VAL A 62 -12.37 -6.21 -5.25
C VAL A 62 -11.81 -4.88 -4.79
N CYS A 63 -10.99 -4.90 -3.74
CA CYS A 63 -10.29 -3.70 -3.28
C CYS A 63 -8.89 -3.63 -3.88
N PHE A 64 -8.58 -2.53 -4.57
CA PHE A 64 -7.30 -2.31 -5.24
C PHE A 64 -6.44 -1.35 -4.43
N TYR A 65 -5.31 -1.84 -3.94
CA TYR A 65 -4.39 -1.09 -3.09
C TYR A 65 -2.98 -1.01 -3.68
N MET A 66 -2.38 0.17 -3.66
CA MET A 66 -1.01 0.38 -4.11
C MET A 66 -0.21 1.03 -2.99
N PHE A 67 0.77 0.30 -2.46
CA PHE A 67 1.65 0.81 -1.40
C PHE A 67 2.80 1.63 -2.00
N VAL A 68 3.01 2.83 -1.47
CA VAL A 68 4.04 3.76 -1.93
C VAL A 68 4.82 4.37 -0.77
N ASP A 69 6.01 4.92 -1.03
CA ASP A 69 6.69 5.81 -0.09
C ASP A 69 6.38 7.27 -0.39
N GLU A 70 6.83 8.16 0.50
CA GLU A 70 6.63 9.60 0.38
C GLU A 70 7.28 10.16 -0.89
N GLU A 71 8.40 9.58 -1.33
CA GLU A 71 9.06 9.95 -2.59
C GLU A 71 8.17 9.63 -3.80
N THR A 72 7.65 8.41 -3.89
CA THR A 72 6.76 8.01 -4.98
C THR A 72 5.44 8.78 -4.91
N GLU A 73 4.90 9.05 -3.71
CA GLU A 73 3.69 9.86 -3.56
C GLU A 73 3.89 11.29 -4.10
N ALA A 74 5.03 11.92 -3.81
CA ALA A 74 5.37 13.25 -4.33
C ALA A 74 5.51 13.26 -5.86
N ASP A 75 6.10 12.21 -6.44
CA ASP A 75 6.18 12.05 -7.89
C ASP A 75 4.79 11.93 -8.53
N LEU A 76 3.89 11.12 -7.95
CA LEU A 76 2.52 10.95 -8.44
C LEU A 76 1.71 12.23 -8.40
N LYS A 77 1.84 13.01 -7.31
CA LYS A 77 1.20 14.33 -7.17
C LYS A 77 1.72 15.31 -8.23
N THR A 78 3.03 15.29 -8.50
CA THR A 78 3.66 16.16 -9.50
C THR A 78 3.21 15.81 -10.92
N ASN A 79 3.08 14.51 -11.22
CA ASN A 79 2.66 14.01 -12.52
C ASN A 79 1.13 14.06 -12.72
N GLY A 80 0.36 14.58 -11.75
CA GLY A 80 -1.11 14.68 -11.82
C GLY A 80 -1.82 13.33 -11.88
N SER A 81 -1.16 12.26 -11.43
CA SER A 81 -1.68 10.89 -11.47
C SER A 81 -2.49 10.50 -10.24
N LEU A 82 -2.58 11.40 -9.25
CA LEU A 82 -3.33 11.26 -8.01
C LEU A 82 -4.54 12.20 -8.04
N ASN A 83 -5.75 11.70 -7.76
CA ASN A 83 -6.94 12.53 -7.59
C ASN A 83 -7.08 13.05 -6.14
N GLU A 84 -8.09 13.89 -5.88
CA GLU A 84 -8.34 14.49 -4.56
C GLU A 84 -8.65 13.46 -3.45
N SER A 85 -9.00 12.23 -3.81
CA SER A 85 -9.31 11.14 -2.88
C SER A 85 -8.16 10.13 -2.73
N ASN A 86 -6.92 10.53 -3.05
CA ASN A 86 -5.74 9.66 -3.03
C ASN A 86 -5.88 8.37 -3.86
N MET A 87 -6.60 8.46 -4.99
CA MET A 87 -6.73 7.36 -5.94
C MET A 87 -5.98 7.66 -7.23
N SER A 88 -5.45 6.59 -7.83
CA SER A 88 -4.87 6.59 -9.18
C SER A 88 -5.59 5.52 -10.00
N GLY A 89 -6.61 5.96 -10.76
CA GLY A 89 -7.55 5.04 -11.41
C GLY A 89 -8.34 4.23 -10.37
N LEU A 90 -8.27 2.90 -10.46
CA LEU A 90 -8.84 1.99 -9.45
C LEU A 90 -7.98 1.85 -8.19
N TRP A 91 -6.70 2.20 -8.23
CA TRP A 91 -5.81 2.03 -7.09
C TRP A 91 -6.11 3.07 -6.02
N ARG A 92 -6.34 2.61 -4.79
CA ARG A 92 -6.19 3.41 -3.59
C ARG A 92 -4.72 3.46 -3.19
N ILE A 93 -4.17 4.65 -3.10
CA ILE A 93 -2.75 4.87 -2.81
C ILE A 93 -2.57 4.92 -1.31
N VAL A 94 -1.73 4.04 -0.77
CA VAL A 94 -1.41 3.94 0.66
C VAL A 94 0.04 4.32 0.84
N VAL A 95 0.26 5.44 1.52
CA VAL A 95 1.61 5.92 1.82
C VAL A 95 2.14 5.17 3.03
N VAL A 96 3.38 4.69 2.91
CA VAL A 96 4.05 3.92 3.94
C VAL A 96 5.21 4.73 4.50
N HIS A 97 5.20 4.89 5.80
CA HIS A 97 6.17 5.63 6.58
C HIS A 97 7.17 4.70 7.29
N ASN A 98 8.29 5.28 7.72
CA ASN A 98 9.30 4.61 8.55
C ASN A 98 9.83 3.29 7.98
N LEU A 99 10.06 3.26 6.66
CA LEU A 99 10.44 2.04 5.95
C LEU A 99 11.65 1.32 6.57
N PRO A 100 11.63 -0.02 6.63
CA PRO A 100 12.64 -0.76 7.37
C PRO A 100 13.95 -0.93 6.58
N TYR A 101 13.94 -0.66 5.27
CA TYR A 101 15.09 -0.75 4.39
C TYR A 101 15.26 0.51 3.56
N ALA A 102 16.51 0.94 3.37
CA ALA A 102 16.84 2.03 2.45
C ALA A 102 16.68 1.65 0.97
N ASP A 103 16.71 0.35 0.64
CA ASP A 103 16.50 -0.15 -0.72
C ASP A 103 15.01 -0.45 -0.95
N GLY A 104 14.34 0.36 -1.78
CA GLY A 104 12.93 0.23 -2.13
C GLY A 104 12.54 -1.16 -2.67
N ARG A 105 13.47 -1.88 -3.32
CA ARG A 105 13.21 -3.24 -3.84
C ARG A 105 12.94 -4.24 -2.72
N ARG A 106 13.51 -4.01 -1.53
CA ARG A 106 13.25 -4.83 -0.34
C ARG A 106 11.91 -4.46 0.29
N ASN A 107 11.60 -3.17 0.33
CA ASN A 107 10.31 -2.68 0.82
C ASN A 107 9.14 -3.23 -0.01
N GLY A 108 9.29 -3.33 -1.34
CA GLY A 108 8.30 -3.94 -2.23
C GLY A 108 7.99 -5.43 -1.99
N LYS A 109 8.78 -6.13 -1.16
CA LYS A 109 8.51 -7.52 -0.76
C LYS A 109 7.57 -7.63 0.44
N ILE A 110 7.49 -6.58 1.25
CA ILE A 110 6.69 -6.56 2.47
C ILE A 110 5.21 -6.79 2.19
N PRO A 111 4.52 -5.95 1.39
CA PRO A 111 3.10 -6.14 1.17
C PRO A 111 2.84 -7.51 0.55
N LYS A 112 3.71 -8.00 -0.35
CA LYS A 112 3.61 -9.35 -0.93
C LYS A 112 3.60 -10.49 0.09
N LEU A 113 4.22 -10.32 1.26
CA LEU A 113 4.30 -11.34 2.31
C LEU A 113 3.28 -11.14 3.42
N LEU A 114 2.88 -9.90 3.70
CA LEU A 114 2.13 -9.53 4.91
C LEU A 114 0.73 -8.99 4.66
N LEU A 115 0.20 -9.10 3.43
CA LEU A 115 -1.18 -8.72 3.09
C LEU A 115 -2.22 -9.30 4.06
N HIS A 116 -2.11 -10.59 4.39
CA HIS A 116 -3.03 -11.28 5.31
C HIS A 116 -3.05 -10.68 6.72
N ARG A 117 -2.01 -9.93 7.13
CA ARG A 117 -1.99 -9.20 8.40
C ARG A 117 -2.51 -7.78 8.25
N LEU A 118 -2.31 -7.17 7.09
CA LEU A 118 -2.74 -5.80 6.78
C LEU A 118 -4.24 -5.71 6.46
N PHE A 119 -4.82 -6.78 5.90
CA PHE A 119 -6.24 -6.88 5.55
C PHE A 119 -6.87 -8.04 6.31
N PRO A 120 -7.23 -7.86 7.60
CA PRO A 120 -7.70 -8.95 8.44
C PRO A 120 -9.08 -9.50 8.08
N ASN A 121 -9.88 -8.74 7.31
CA ASN A 121 -11.26 -9.09 6.95
C ASN A 121 -11.44 -9.50 5.48
N ALA A 122 -10.33 -9.56 4.72
CA ALA A 122 -10.31 -10.01 3.32
C ALA A 122 -10.38 -11.54 3.21
#